data_AF-A0A1L3F2M7-F1
#
_entry.id   AF-A0A1L3F2M7-F1
#
_cell.length_a   1.000
_cell.length_b   1.000
_cell.length_c   1.000
_cell.angle_alpha   90.00
_cell.angle_beta   90.00
_cell.angle_gamma   90.00
#
_symmetry.space_group_name_H-M   'P 1'
#
loop_
_entity.id
_entity.type
_entity.pdbx_description
1 polymer ?
#
loop_
_entity_poly.entity_id
_entity_poly.type
_entity_poly.pdbx_seq_one_letter_code
_entity_poly.pdbx_strand_id
1 'polypeptide(L)' 'MQYSSELIQTMRQALETVMASVPADQSVFGLKAAVAECILKAAAHGHTSYDALVTSASDQIQSIISMLT' A
#
# COMPACT_ATOMS: atom_id res chain seq x y z
N MET A 1 14.90 -0.82 13.75
CA MET A 1 13.47 -0.47 13.87
C MET A 1 12.67 -1.76 13.70
N GLN A 2 12.17 -2.38 14.78
CA GLN A 2 11.23 -3.50 14.68
C GLN A 2 9.83 -2.90 14.66
N TYR A 3 9.11 -3.06 13.56
CA TYR A 3 7.69 -2.70 13.51
C TYR A 3 6.92 -3.68 14.41
N SER A 4 6.02 -3.16 15.25
CA SER A 4 5.15 -3.99 16.08
C SER A 4 4.31 -4.93 15.20
N SER A 5 3.99 -6.13 15.70
CA SER A 5 3.12 -7.10 14.99
C SER A 5 1.81 -6.45 14.51
N GLU A 6 1.22 -5.60 15.34
CA GLU A 6 0.01 -4.83 15.03
C GLU A 6 0.19 -3.92 13.82
N LEU A 7 1.33 -3.23 13.71
CA LEU A 7 1.64 -2.37 12.58
C LEU A 7 1.85 -3.20 11.31
N ILE A 8 2.54 -4.33 11.39
CA ILE A 8 2.75 -5.23 10.25
C ILE A 8 1.40 -5.78 9.74
N GLN A 9 0.49 -6.16 10.64
CA GLN A 9 -0.87 -6.57 10.31
C GLN A 9 -1.64 -5.42 9.63
N THR A 10 -1.53 -4.22 10.18
CA THR A 10 -2.17 -3.01 9.64
C THR A 10 -1.69 -2.70 8.22
N MET A 11 -0.38 -2.80 7.97
CA MET A 11 0.21 -2.59 6.63
C MET A 11 -0.24 -3.65 5.63
N ARG A 12 -0.37 -4.92 6.05
CA ARG A 12 -0.92 -5.97 5.19
C ARG A 12 -2.38 -5.72 4.85
N GLN A 13 -3.21 -5.41 5.84
CA GLN A 13 -4.60 -5.09 5.57
C GLN A 13 -4.73 -3.89 4.64
N ALA A 14 -3.94 -2.83 4.86
CA ALA A 14 -3.95 -1.66 3.99
C ALA A 14 -3.60 -2.04 2.54
N LEU A 15 -2.57 -2.87 2.35
CA LEU A 15 -2.18 -3.40 1.04
C LEU A 15 -3.33 -4.18 0.40
N GLU A 16 -3.96 -5.08 1.13
CA GLU A 16 -5.06 -5.91 0.63
C GLU A 16 -6.29 -5.07 0.25
N THR A 17 -6.66 -4.08 1.06
CA THR A 17 -7.78 -3.17 0.79
C THR A 17 -7.54 -2.32 -0.46
N VAL A 18 -6.33 -1.77 -0.57
CA VAL A 18 -5.94 -0.96 -1.72
C VAL A 18 -5.91 -1.84 -2.99
N MET A 19 -5.35 -3.05 -2.90
CA MET A 19 -5.36 -3.99 -4.02
C MET A 19 -6.74 -4.51 -4.38
N ALA A 20 -7.66 -4.64 -3.43
CA ALA A 20 -9.05 -5.03 -3.69
C ALA A 20 -9.80 -3.97 -4.52
N SER A 21 -9.33 -2.72 -4.50
CA SER A 21 -9.86 -1.64 -5.34
C SER A 21 -9.31 -1.68 -6.77
N VAL A 22 -8.26 -2.47 -7.03
CA VAL A 22 -7.66 -2.62 -8.36
C VAL A 22 -8.38 -3.77 -9.10
N PRO A 23 -8.79 -3.57 -10.37
CA PRO A 23 -9.32 -4.65 -11.17
C PRO A 23 -8.28 -5.77 -11.35
N ALA A 24 -8.70 -7.03 -11.28
CA ALA A 24 -7.82 -8.19 -11.35
C ALA A 24 -6.93 -8.21 -12.61
N ASP A 25 -7.39 -7.62 -13.71
CA ASP A 25 -6.62 -7.42 -14.96
C ASP A 25 -5.35 -6.59 -14.77
N GLN A 26 -5.37 -5.62 -13.83
CA GLN A 26 -4.24 -4.75 -13.52
C GLN A 26 -3.49 -5.17 -12.25
N SER A 27 -3.90 -6.26 -11.60
CA SER A 27 -3.23 -6.81 -10.40
C SER A 27 -1.93 -7.52 -10.78
N VAL A 28 -0.98 -6.77 -11.31
CA VAL A 28 0.37 -7.25 -11.64
C VAL A 28 1.24 -7.27 -10.38
N PHE A 29 2.17 -8.23 -10.32
CA PHE A 29 3.08 -8.38 -9.18
C PHE A 29 3.87 -7.08 -8.89
N GLY A 30 4.18 -6.30 -9.95
CA GLY A 30 4.82 -4.99 -9.84
C GLY A 30 3.97 -3.94 -9.12
N LEU A 31 2.64 -3.94 -9.35
CA LEU A 31 1.72 -3.03 -8.68
C LEU A 31 1.64 -3.36 -7.18
N LYS A 32 1.54 -4.64 -6.84
CA LYS A 32 1.55 -5.09 -5.44
C LYS A 32 2.82 -4.66 -4.71
N ALA A 33 3.98 -4.82 -5.35
CA ALA A 33 5.26 -4.41 -4.78
C ALA A 33 5.35 -2.89 -4.59
N ALA A 34 4.92 -2.11 -5.58
CA ALA A 34 4.93 -0.65 -5.51
C ALA A 34 3.96 -0.11 -4.43
N VAL A 35 2.77 -0.70 -4.30
CA VAL A 35 1.82 -0.33 -3.23
C VAL A 35 2.38 -0.70 -1.85
N ALA A 36 2.99 -1.89 -1.71
CA ALA A 36 3.62 -2.29 -0.46
C ALA A 36 4.78 -1.34 -0.09
N GLU A 37 5.58 -0.91 -1.06
CA GLU A 37 6.64 0.08 -0.85
C GLU A 37 6.07 1.44 -0.41
N CYS A 38 4.97 1.89 -1.02
CA CYS A 38 4.29 3.10 -0.61
C CYS A 38 3.85 3.05 0.86
N ILE A 39 3.24 1.93 1.28
CA ILE A 39 2.81 1.71 2.66
C ILE A 39 4.02 1.68 3.61
N LEU A 40 5.13 1.05 3.20
CA LEU A 40 6.38 1.04 3.96
C LEU A 40 6.99 2.44 4.12
N LYS A 41 6.98 3.25 3.06
CA LYS A 41 7.44 4.65 3.11
C LYS A 41 6.54 5.50 4.02
N ALA A 42 5.22 5.33 3.93
CA ALA A 42 4.28 6.02 4.79
C ALA A 42 4.51 5.67 6.29
N ALA A 43 4.68 4.38 6.60
CA ALA A 43 5.03 3.94 7.95
C ALA A 43 6.38 4.50 8.42
N ALA A 44 7.38 4.56 7.53
CA ALA A 44 8.69 5.15 7.84
C ALA A 44 8.60 6.67 8.10
N HIS A 45 7.67 7.37 7.46
CA HIS A 45 7.37 8.79 7.72
C HIS A 45 6.53 9.03 8.98
N GLY A 46 6.13 7.97 9.70
CA GLY A 46 5.36 8.06 10.94
C GLY A 46 3.85 7.84 10.78
N HIS A 47 3.36 7.56 9.56
CA HIS A 47 1.97 7.16 9.34
C HIS A 47 1.80 5.68 9.67
N THR A 48 1.43 5.37 10.91
CA THR A 48 1.22 3.99 11.37
C THR A 48 -0.26 3.59 11.42
N SER A 49 -1.17 4.54 11.23
CA SER A 49 -2.62 4.31 11.24
C SER A 49 -3.09 3.67 9.93
N TYR A 50 -3.98 2.69 10.03
CA TYR A 50 -4.61 2.03 8.89
C TYR A 50 -5.15 3.01 7.84
N ASP A 51 -5.95 3.98 8.27
CA ASP A 51 -6.55 5.00 7.41
C ASP A 51 -5.50 5.83 6.66
N ALA A 52 -4.45 6.26 7.36
CA ALA A 52 -3.35 7.03 6.77
C ALA A 52 -2.56 6.22 5.74
N LEU A 53 -2.33 4.92 6.01
CA LEU A 53 -1.65 4.00 5.09
C LEU A 53 -2.49 3.74 3.85
N VAL A 54 -3.78 3.43 4.02
CA VAL A 54 -4.73 3.19 2.92
C VAL A 54 -4.86 4.45 2.07
N THR A 55 -5.05 5.62 2.68
CA THR A 55 -5.18 6.89 1.97
C THR A 55 -3.91 7.21 1.17
N SER A 56 -2.73 7.11 1.80
CA SER A 56 -1.45 7.39 1.12
C SER A 56 -1.18 6.44 -0.05
N ALA A 57 -1.53 5.16 0.12
CA ALA A 57 -1.37 4.14 -0.92
C ALA A 57 -2.41 4.27 -2.04
N SER A 58 -3.65 4.61 -1.71
CA SER A 58 -4.74 4.83 -2.67
C SER A 58 -4.52 6.10 -3.50
N ASP A 59 -3.94 7.14 -2.90
CA ASP A 59 -3.54 8.34 -3.65
C ASP A 59 -2.46 8.02 -4.69
N GLN A 60 -1.46 7.22 -4.29
CA GLN A 60 -0.36 6.84 -5.19
C GLN A 60 -0.71 5.70 -6.15
N ILE A 61 -1.75 4.89 -5.90
CA ILE A 61 -2.02 3.71 -6.72
C ILE A 61 -2.33 4.05 -8.17
N GLN A 62 -3.07 5.14 -8.40
CA GLN A 62 -3.44 5.56 -9.74
C GLN A 62 -2.19 6.01 -10.52
N SER A 63 -1.27 6.72 -9.84
CA SER A 63 0.03 7.11 -10.42
C SER A 63 0.89 5.89 -10.73
N ILE A 64 0.93 4.89 -9.84
CA ILE A 64 1.69 3.65 -10.04
C ILE A 64 1.13 2.86 -11.23
N ILE A 65 -0.19 2.73 -11.33
CA ILE A 65 -0.87 2.07 -12.46
C ILE A 65 -0.50 2.76 -13.78
N SER A 66 -0.53 4.10 -13.82
CA SER A 66 -0.13 4.87 -15.01
C SER A 66 1.35 4.72 -15.38
N MET A 67 2.26 4.46 -14.43
CA MET A 67 3.68 4.22 -14.75
C MET A 67 3.93 2.78 -15.24
N LEU A 68 3.04 1.85 -14.93
CA LEU A 68 3.17 0.43 -15.26
C LEU A 68 2.39 0.01 -16.51
N THR A 69 1.52 0.89 -17.05
CA THR A 69 0.79 0.75 -18.33
C THR A 69 1.57 1.40 -19.46
#